data_AF-A0A1M5BU93-F1
#
_entry.id   AF-A0A1M5BU93-F1
#
_cell.length_a   1.000
_cell.length_b   1.000
_cell.length_c   1.000
_cell.angle_alpha   90.00
_cell.angle_beta   90.00
_cell.angle_gamma   90.00
#
_symmetry.space_group_name_H-M   'P 1'
#
loop_
_entity.id
_entity.type
_entity.pdbx_description
1 polymer ?
#
loop_
_entity_poly.entity_id
_entity_poly.type
_entity_poly.pdbx_seq_one_letter_code
_entity_poly.pdbx_strand_id
1 'polypeptide(L)'
;MLLVGLLFVLKLIVFALCAGVVISFIVFVPLTIYVAPYCLWVGHQHTLGRHKDKMKEGVFKTAKHATILYKSWILRKEPTF
;
A
#
# COMPACT_ATOMS: atom_id res chain seq x y z
N MET A 1 -24.29 -24.23 29.85
CA MET A 1 -23.74 -22.85 29.84
C MET A 1 -22.36 -22.75 29.22
N LEU A 2 -21.38 -23.59 29.61
CA LEU A 2 -19.99 -23.48 29.15
C LEU A 2 -19.79 -23.67 27.63
N LEU A 3 -20.47 -24.66 27.01
CA LEU A 3 -20.43 -24.89 25.57
C LEU A 3 -21.02 -23.71 24.75
N VAL A 4 -22.08 -23.07 25.26
CA VAL A 4 -22.72 -21.93 24.61
C VAL A 4 -21.81 -20.70 24.65
N GLY A 5 -21.16 -20.45 25.79
CA GLY A 5 -20.15 -19.39 25.92
C GLY A 5 -18.96 -19.59 24.98
N LEU A 6 -18.45 -20.83 24.87
CA LEU A 6 -17.35 -21.16 23.97
C LEU A 6 -17.70 -20.92 22.49
N LEU A 7 -18.89 -21.36 22.06
CA LEU A 7 -19.37 -21.13 20.69
C LEU A 7 -19.56 -19.64 20.39
N PHE A 8 -20.00 -18.84 21.37
CA PHE A 8 -20.14 -17.40 21.23
C PHE A 8 -18.78 -16.70 21.02
N VAL A 9 -17.77 -17.03 21.85
CA VAL A 9 -16.41 -16.49 21.70
C VAL A 9 -15.80 -16.87 20.35
N LEU A 10 -15.99 -18.12 19.91
CA LEU A 10 -15.50 -18.56 18.59
C LEU A 10 -16.12 -17.74 17.45
N LYS A 11 -17.43 -17.49 17.50
CA LYS A 11 -18.11 -16.65 16.50
C LYS A 11 -17.57 -15.22 16.47
N LEU A 12 -17.29 -14.63 17.63
CA LEU A 12 -16.70 -13.29 17.70
C LEU A 12 -15.29 -13.24 17.12
N ILE A 13 -14.47 -14.26 17.39
CA ILE A 13 -13.11 -14.34 16.83
C ILE A 13 -13.16 -14.46 15.30
N VAL A 14 -14.00 -15.36 14.78
CA VAL A 14 -14.19 -15.53 13.33
C VAL A 14 -14.69 -14.24 12.69
N PHE A 15 -15.67 -13.57 13.31
CA PHE A 15 -16.17 -12.29 12.83
C PHE A 15 -15.07 -11.21 12.81
N ALA A 16 -14.28 -11.09 13.87
CA ALA A 16 -13.18 -10.14 13.95
C ALA A 16 -12.10 -10.40 12.89
N LEU A 17 -11.78 -11.66 12.61
CA LEU A 17 -10.87 -12.05 11.53
C LEU A 17 -11.43 -11.64 10.17
N CYS A 18 -12.70 -11.95 9.87
CA CYS A 18 -13.33 -11.55 8.61
C CYS A 18 -13.39 -10.02 8.46
N ALA A 19 -13.77 -9.30 9.51
CA ALA A 19 -13.79 -7.84 9.49
C ALA A 19 -12.39 -7.25 9.26
N GLY A 20 -11.37 -7.80 9.93
CA GLY A 20 -9.98 -7.39 9.75
C GLY A 20 -9.49 -7.59 8.31
N VAL A 21 -9.86 -8.70 7.67
CA VAL A 21 -9.56 -8.95 6.26
C VAL A 21 -10.24 -7.91 5.37
N VAL A 22 -11.55 -7.69 5.54
CA VAL A 22 -12.30 -6.72 4.73
C VAL A 22 -11.72 -5.31 4.86
N ILE A 23 -11.44 -4.86 6.08
CA ILE A 23 -10.81 -3.56 6.34
C ILE A 23 -9.42 -3.48 5.68
N SER A 24 -8.63 -4.55 5.77
CA SER A 24 -7.31 -4.60 5.13
C SER A 24 -7.43 -4.46 3.62
N PHE A 25 -8.37 -5.15 2.97
CA PHE A 25 -8.60 -4.99 1.53
C PHE A 25 -9.04 -3.56 1.17
N ILE A 26 -9.96 -2.97 1.95
CA ILE A 26 -10.44 -1.60 1.72
C ILE A 26 -9.31 -0.57 1.83
N VAL A 27 -8.33 -0.77 2.72
CA VAL A 27 -7.23 0.19 2.90
C VAL A 27 -6.07 -0.08 1.95
N PHE A 28 -5.60 -1.33 1.88
CA PHE A 28 -4.37 -1.66 1.17
C PHE A 28 -4.56 -1.78 -0.34
N VAL A 29 -5.72 -2.25 -0.84
CA VAL A 29 -5.93 -2.34 -2.30
C VAL A 29 -5.90 -0.96 -2.96
N PRO A 30 -6.64 0.07 -2.48
CA PRO A 30 -6.54 1.41 -3.05
C PRO A 30 -5.14 2.00 -2.92
N LEU A 31 -4.44 1.76 -1.81
CA LEU A 31 -3.06 2.22 -1.63
C LEU A 31 -2.11 1.57 -2.63
N THR A 32 -2.24 0.26 -2.87
CA THR A 32 -1.43 -0.45 -3.87
C THR A 32 -1.71 0.06 -5.27
N ILE A 33 -2.98 0.27 -5.65
CA ILE A 33 -3.35 0.86 -6.94
C ILE A 33 -2.76 2.27 -7.08
N TYR A 34 -2.84 3.06 -6.01
CA TYR A 34 -2.28 4.41 -5.97
C TYR A 34 -0.76 4.43 -6.14
N VAL A 35 -0.03 3.47 -5.58
CA VAL A 35 1.45 3.46 -5.60
C VAL A 35 2.01 2.68 -6.81
N ALA A 36 1.22 1.82 -7.46
CA ALA A 36 1.66 0.97 -8.56
C ALA A 36 2.32 1.72 -9.74
N PRO A 37 1.79 2.86 -10.24
CA PRO A 37 2.45 3.62 -11.30
C PRO A 37 3.82 4.16 -10.90
N TYR A 38 3.99 4.59 -9.64
CA TYR A 38 5.29 4.99 -9.11
C TYR A 38 6.27 3.82 -9.08
N CYS A 39 5.86 2.65 -8.61
CA CYS A 39 6.71 1.45 -8.60
C CYS A 39 7.16 1.05 -10.02
N LEU A 40 6.25 1.09 -10.99
CA LEU A 40 6.57 0.82 -12.40
C LEU A 40 7.55 1.85 -12.97
N TRP A 41 7.34 3.13 -12.67
CA TRP A 41 8.23 4.21 -13.10
C TRP A 41 9.62 4.06 -12.48
N VAL A 42 9.74 3.79 -11.17
CA VAL A 42 11.02 3.52 -10.50
C VAL A 42 11.71 2.30 -11.10
N GLY A 43 10.97 1.23 -11.40
CA GLY A 43 11.50 0.05 -12.09
C GLY A 43 12.10 0.39 -13.46
N HIS A 44 11.42 1.21 -14.25
CA HIS A 44 11.94 1.70 -15.52
C HIS A 44 13.20 2.56 -15.32
N GLN A 45 13.19 3.52 -14.38
CA GLN A 45 14.36 4.34 -14.07
C GLN A 45 15.57 3.49 -13.61
N HIS A 46 15.31 2.42 -12.87
CA HIS A 46 16.34 1.49 -12.42
C HIS A 46 17.03 0.80 -13.60
N THR A 47 16.29 0.40 -14.64
CA THR A 47 16.88 -0.17 -15.87
C THR A 47 17.76 0.83 -16.63
N LEU A 48 17.47 2.13 -16.50
CA LEU A 48 18.28 3.22 -17.05
C LEU A 48 19.44 3.63 -16.13
N GLY A 49 19.63 2.94 -15.00
CA GLY A 49 20.68 3.22 -14.03
C GLY A 49 20.41 4.41 -13.10
N ARG A 50 19.20 4.97 -13.10
CA ARG A 50 18.78 6.13 -12.28
C ARG A 50 17.98 5.67 -11.05
N HIS A 51 17.89 6.52 -10.02
CA HIS A 51 17.04 6.33 -8.84
C HIS A 51 17.15 4.95 -8.13
N LYS A 52 18.35 4.35 -8.10
CA LYS A 52 18.59 3.02 -7.52
C LYS A 52 18.30 2.96 -6.01
N ASP A 53 18.42 4.09 -5.33
CA ASP A 53 18.10 4.26 -3.90
C ASP A 53 16.60 4.09 -3.61
N LYS A 54 15.73 4.39 -4.59
CA LYS A 54 14.27 4.41 -4.43
C LYS A 54 13.62 3.03 -4.37
N MET A 55 14.33 1.98 -4.75
CA MET A 55 13.82 0.60 -4.71
C MET A 55 13.77 0.01 -3.29
N LYS A 56 14.56 0.54 -2.35
CA LYS A 56 14.66 0.04 -0.96
C LYS A 56 13.83 0.85 0.04
N GLU A 57 12.91 1.67 -0.44
CA GLU A 57 12.12 2.55 0.41
C GLU A 57 10.98 1.83 1.11
N GLY A 58 10.71 2.19 2.36
CA GLY A 58 9.55 1.70 3.09
C GLY A 58 8.25 2.30 2.56
N VAL A 59 7.13 1.61 2.81
CA VAL A 59 5.79 1.90 2.26
C VAL A 59 5.37 3.37 2.36
N PHE A 60 5.63 4.02 3.50
CA PHE A 60 5.29 5.44 3.70
C PHE A 60 6.09 6.38 2.79
N LYS A 61 7.39 6.12 2.60
CA LYS A 61 8.23 6.91 1.69
C LYS A 61 7.80 6.67 0.25
N THR A 62 7.51 5.42 -0.12
CA THR A 62 6.97 5.06 -1.43
C THR A 62 5.68 5.80 -1.74
N ALA A 63 4.73 5.86 -0.80
CA ALA A 63 3.49 6.61 -0.97
C ALA A 63 3.73 8.12 -1.12
N LYS A 64 4.60 8.71 -0.29
CA LYS A 64 4.98 10.13 -0.41
C LYS A 64 5.63 10.44 -1.75
N HIS A 65 6.56 9.60 -2.21
CA HIS A 65 7.25 9.79 -3.49
C HIS A 65 6.31 9.54 -4.67
N ALA A 66 5.35 8.64 -4.57
CA ALA A 66 4.28 8.51 -5.54
C ALA A 66 3.51 9.83 -5.69
N THR A 67 3.15 10.49 -4.58
CA THR A 67 2.52 11.82 -4.62
C THR A 67 3.41 12.88 -5.29
N ILE A 68 4.70 12.89 -4.98
CA ILE A 68 5.67 13.82 -5.61
C ILE A 68 5.74 13.57 -7.12
N LEU A 69 5.81 12.31 -7.54
CA LEU A 69 5.84 11.93 -8.96
C LEU A 69 4.56 12.36 -9.68
N TYR A 70 3.38 12.17 -9.08
CA TYR A 70 2.13 12.60 -9.69
C TYR A 70 2.03 14.11 -9.78
N LYS A 71 2.46 14.81 -8.74
CA LYS A 71 2.56 16.27 -8.77
C LYS A 71 3.50 16.74 -9.89
N SER A 72 4.64 16.09 -10.07
CA SER A 72 5.61 16.47 -11.11
C SER A 72 5.08 16.17 -12.52
N TRP A 73 4.37 15.05 -12.72
CA TRP A 73 3.68 14.72 -13.97
C TRP A 73 2.61 15.76 -14.33
N ILE A 74 1.79 16.17 -13.36
CA ILE A 74 0.76 17.20 -13.55
C ILE A 74 1.40 18.55 -13.91
N LEU A 75 2.47 18.92 -13.21
CA LEU A 75 3.18 20.18 -13.43
C LEU A 75 4.15 20.15 -14.62
N ARG A 76 4.28 18.99 -15.30
CA ARG A 76 5.28 18.74 -16.36
C ARG A 76 6.70 19.13 -15.97
N LYS A 77 7.07 18.86 -14.72
CA LYS A 77 8.41 19.08 -14.15
C LYS A 77 9.07 17.76 -13.81
N GLU A 78 10.39 17.77 -13.72
CA GLU A 78 11.10 16.61 -13.18
C GLU A 78 10.79 16.41 -11.69
N PRO A 79 10.60 15.16 -11.24
CA PRO A 79 10.33 14.87 -9.84
C PRO A 79 11.56 15.12 -8.97
N THR A 80 11.38 15.87 -7.88
CA THR A 80 12.40 16.13 -6.86
C THR A 80 12.02 15.39 -5.57
N PHE A 81 12.69 14.28 -5.28
CA PHE A 81 12.40 13.38 -4.15
C PHE A 81 13.18 13.72 -2.89
#